data_AF-A0A6A4KK49-F1
#
_entry.id   AF-A0A6A4KK49-F1
#
_cell.length_a   1.000
_cell.length_b   1.000
_cell.length_c   1.000
_cell.angle_alpha   90.00
_cell.angle_beta   90.00
_cell.angle_gamma   90.00
#
_symmetry.space_group_name_H-M   'P 1'
#
loop_
_entity.id
_entity.type
_entity.pdbx_description
1 polymer ?
#
loop_
_entity_poly.entity_id
_entity_poly.type
_entity_poly.pdbx_seq_one_letter_code
_entity_poly.pdbx_strand_id
1 'polypeptide(L)'
;MFQIIILLLWLTTAESVAQFEAQLPLAKPGCPETCGNIDIPYPFGIGSNCYMADGFAVTCNNSFFPPKPFIDCINLEVVQISVNWRTVQVITYNFPGRADGKDVYLGGTPFNFSDTYERNIESLDWALNGTCNNESLCGANAHCVNNATTLWSPECFCVEGYEGNPYLPSGCILGILFAGILLGATSVLAAMGIISLLNLHA
;
A
#
# COMPACT_ATOMS: atom_id res chain seq x y z
N MET A 1 -32.30 -41.76 -9.67
CA MET A 1 -30.85 -41.90 -9.92
C MET A 1 -30.24 -40.65 -10.56
N PHE A 2 -30.84 -40.09 -11.63
CA PHE A 2 -30.39 -38.82 -12.25
C PHE A 2 -30.42 -37.58 -11.33
N GLN A 3 -31.43 -37.45 -10.46
CA GLN A 3 -31.53 -36.32 -9.53
C GLN A 3 -30.41 -36.26 -8.49
N ILE A 4 -29.85 -37.42 -8.09
CA ILE A 4 -28.74 -37.49 -7.13
C ILE A 4 -27.43 -37.04 -7.79
N ILE A 5 -27.24 -37.35 -9.09
CA ILE A 5 -26.06 -36.92 -9.85
C ILE A 5 -26.08 -35.39 -10.06
N ILE A 6 -27.26 -34.80 -10.30
CA ILE A 6 -27.40 -33.33 -10.41
C ILE A 6 -27.07 -32.64 -9.08
N LEU A 7 -27.55 -33.15 -7.95
CA LEU A 7 -27.20 -32.62 -6.62
C LEU A 7 -25.68 -32.72 -6.33
N LEU A 8 -25.04 -33.84 -6.69
CA LEU A 8 -23.59 -34.02 -6.51
C LEU A 8 -22.74 -33.10 -7.42
N LEU A 9 -23.23 -32.79 -8.62
CA LEU A 9 -22.58 -31.85 -9.55
C LEU A 9 -22.62 -30.39 -9.06
N TRP A 10 -23.64 -30.02 -8.27
CA TRP A 10 -23.75 -28.67 -7.68
C TRP A 10 -22.84 -28.51 -6.45
N LEU A 11 -22.54 -29.60 -5.73
CA LEU A 11 -21.56 -29.59 -4.64
C LEU A 11 -20.12 -29.40 -5.13
N THR A 12 -19.78 -29.81 -6.35
CA THR A 12 -18.43 -29.61 -6.90
C THR A 12 -18.17 -28.19 -7.41
N THR A 13 -19.18 -27.33 -7.55
CA THR A 13 -18.99 -25.93 -7.98
C THR A 13 -18.87 -24.94 -6.82
N ALA A 14 -19.11 -25.37 -5.58
CA ALA A 14 -19.09 -24.48 -4.42
C ALA A 14 -17.67 -24.28 -3.83
N GLU A 15 -16.67 -25.05 -4.25
CA GLU A 15 -15.36 -25.07 -3.59
C GLU A 15 -14.20 -25.01 -4.61
N SER A 16 -13.89 -23.79 -5.07
CA SER A 16 -12.52 -23.27 -5.08
C SER A 16 -12.48 -21.85 -5.66
N VAL A 17 -13.02 -20.87 -4.93
CA VAL A 17 -12.42 -19.53 -5.00
C VAL A 17 -11.37 -19.50 -3.89
N ALA A 18 -10.28 -20.27 -4.09
CA ALA A 18 -9.06 -19.99 -3.36
C ALA A 18 -8.65 -18.60 -3.82
N GLN A 19 -8.94 -17.59 -3.01
CA GLN A 19 -8.50 -16.23 -3.23
C GLN A 19 -6.98 -16.29 -3.37
N PHE A 20 -6.48 -16.11 -4.59
CA PHE A 20 -5.11 -15.66 -4.75
C PHE A 20 -5.12 -14.22 -4.26
N GLU A 21 -4.95 -14.02 -2.95
CA GLU A 21 -4.48 -12.74 -2.46
C GLU A 21 -3.09 -12.58 -3.04
N ALA A 22 -3.02 -11.87 -4.17
CA ALA A 22 -1.76 -11.29 -4.57
C ALA A 22 -1.40 -10.33 -3.43
N GLN A 23 -0.45 -10.72 -2.56
CA GLN A 23 0.05 -9.83 -1.53
C GLN A 23 0.54 -8.57 -2.25
N LEU A 24 -0.15 -7.46 -2.02
CA LEU A 24 0.18 -6.19 -2.65
C LEU A 24 1.59 -5.82 -2.17
N PRO A 25 2.55 -5.64 -3.08
CA PRO A 25 3.92 -5.31 -2.68
C PRO A 25 3.89 -3.99 -1.90
N LEU A 26 4.27 -4.06 -0.63
CA LEU A 26 4.18 -2.95 0.32
C LEU A 26 5.52 -2.22 0.42
N ALA A 27 6.60 -2.97 0.61
CA ALA A 27 7.98 -2.48 0.66
C ALA A 27 8.73 -2.80 -0.64
N LYS A 28 9.92 -2.21 -0.77
CA LYS A 28 10.81 -2.51 -1.90
C LYS A 28 11.24 -3.99 -1.86
N PRO A 29 11.25 -4.73 -2.99
CA PRO A 29 11.66 -6.13 -3.00
C PRO A 29 13.04 -6.34 -2.37
N GLY A 30 13.12 -7.30 -1.44
CA GLY A 30 14.34 -7.60 -0.67
C GLY A 30 14.55 -6.74 0.57
N CYS A 31 13.60 -5.86 0.91
CA CYS A 31 13.65 -5.04 2.11
C CYS A 31 12.68 -5.54 3.18
N PRO A 32 12.94 -5.28 4.48
CA PRO A 32 12.00 -5.58 5.53
C PRO A 32 10.69 -4.82 5.35
N GLU A 33 9.56 -5.54 5.41
CA GLU A 33 8.22 -4.97 5.27
C GLU A 33 7.66 -4.41 6.57
N THR A 34 8.19 -4.85 7.72
CA THR A 34 7.67 -4.48 9.04
C THR A 34 8.79 -4.22 10.05
N CYS A 35 8.46 -3.45 11.08
CA CYS A 35 9.24 -3.32 12.31
C CYS A 35 8.31 -3.48 13.51
N GLY A 36 8.46 -4.58 14.23
CA GLY A 36 7.50 -4.98 15.26
C GLY A 36 6.14 -5.25 14.63
N ASN A 37 5.13 -4.46 15.02
CA ASN A 37 3.76 -4.59 14.54
C ASN A 37 3.38 -3.51 13.51
N ILE A 38 4.36 -2.75 13.02
CA ILE A 38 4.13 -1.61 12.14
C ILE A 38 4.65 -1.93 10.74
N ASP A 39 3.80 -1.69 9.76
CA ASP A 39 4.08 -1.77 8.34
C ASP A 39 5.00 -0.62 7.89
N ILE A 40 6.03 -0.96 7.11
CA ILE A 40 7.02 -0.03 6.54
C ILE A 40 6.90 -0.04 5.01
N PRO A 41 5.92 0.69 4.45
CA PRO A 41 5.71 0.74 3.02
C PRO A 41 6.71 1.68 2.33
N TYR A 42 7.03 1.37 1.07
CA TYR A 42 7.76 2.33 0.22
C TYR A 42 6.93 3.62 0.05
N PRO A 43 7.51 4.84 0.06
CA PRO A 43 8.93 5.17 -0.09
C PRO A 43 9.80 5.00 1.16
N PHE A 44 9.22 4.59 2.29
CA PHE A 44 9.96 4.29 3.52
C PHE A 44 10.64 2.94 3.43
N GLY A 45 11.71 2.76 4.20
CA GLY A 45 12.42 1.48 4.22
C GLY A 45 13.50 1.39 5.27
N ILE A 46 13.81 0.15 5.65
CA ILE A 46 14.84 -0.19 6.64
C ILE A 46 16.06 -0.73 5.92
N GLY A 47 17.22 -0.13 6.18
CA GLY A 47 18.49 -0.54 5.60
C GLY A 47 18.80 0.13 4.26
N SER A 48 20.02 -0.10 3.80
CA SER A 48 20.55 0.58 2.60
C SER A 48 19.78 0.21 1.35
N ASN A 49 19.48 1.22 0.52
CA ASN A 49 18.72 1.09 -0.73
C ASN A 49 17.25 0.65 -0.55
N CYS A 50 16.68 0.70 0.65
CA CYS A 50 15.28 0.29 0.87
C CYS A 50 14.26 1.43 0.85
N TYR A 51 14.74 2.66 0.90
CA TYR A 51 13.94 3.88 0.91
C TYR A 51 14.20 4.71 -0.36
N MET A 52 13.27 5.60 -0.71
CA MET A 52 13.37 6.45 -1.90
C MET A 52 14.45 7.53 -1.78
N ALA A 53 14.54 8.16 -0.60
CA ALA A 53 15.52 9.20 -0.29
C ALA A 53 15.81 9.19 1.22
N ASP A 54 16.92 9.81 1.64
CA ASP A 54 17.42 9.73 3.02
C ASP A 54 16.38 10.16 4.08
N GLY A 55 15.48 11.10 3.76
CA GLY A 55 14.39 11.50 4.65
C GLY A 55 13.34 10.42 4.92
N PHE A 56 13.29 9.37 4.11
CA PHE A 56 12.37 8.23 4.25
C PHE A 56 13.02 7.00 4.91
N ALA A 57 14.27 7.12 5.36
CA ALA A 57 14.94 6.05 6.09
C ALA A 57 14.25 5.79 7.44
N VAL A 58 14.02 4.51 7.74
CA VAL A 58 13.46 4.05 9.00
C VAL A 58 14.49 3.21 9.75
N THR A 59 14.69 3.55 11.01
CA THR A 59 15.49 2.75 11.94
C THR A 59 14.56 1.89 12.81
N CYS A 60 14.79 0.58 12.80
CA CYS A 60 14.05 -0.35 13.66
C CYS A 60 14.84 -0.61 14.94
N ASN A 61 14.35 -0.08 16.08
CA ASN A 61 15.02 -0.22 17.36
C ASN A 61 14.61 -1.52 18.05
N ASN A 62 15.52 -2.49 18.02
CA ASN A 62 15.36 -3.83 18.60
C ASN A 62 15.54 -3.88 20.13
N SER A 63 15.82 -2.75 20.78
CA SER A 63 15.92 -2.69 22.25
C SER A 63 14.54 -2.72 22.94
N PHE A 64 13.46 -2.52 22.18
CA PHE A 64 12.08 -2.62 22.64
C PHE A 64 11.48 -3.98 22.27
N PHE A 65 10.44 -4.39 23.01
CA PHE A 65 9.67 -5.60 22.71
C PHE A 65 8.17 -5.27 22.64
N PRO A 66 7.53 -5.29 21.46
CA PRO A 66 8.13 -5.53 20.13
C PRO A 66 9.10 -4.39 19.70
N PRO A 67 9.98 -4.64 18.70
CA PRO A 67 10.83 -3.59 18.12
C PRO A 67 10.01 -2.39 17.66
N LYS A 68 10.58 -1.18 17.79
CA LYS A 68 9.89 0.07 17.48
C LYS A 68 10.53 0.79 16.29
N PRO A 69 9.77 1.22 15.28
CA PRO A 69 10.28 2.01 14.17
C PRO A 69 10.43 3.49 14.52
N PHE A 70 11.47 4.13 13.98
CA PHE A 70 11.73 5.55 14.10
C PHE A 70 12.07 6.13 12.73
N ILE A 71 11.56 7.32 12.40
CA ILE A 71 12.06 8.08 11.25
C ILE A 71 13.48 8.54 11.59
N ASP A 72 14.46 8.10 10.79
CA ASP A 72 15.88 8.23 11.14
C ASP A 72 16.31 9.69 11.29
N CYS A 73 15.89 10.56 10.35
CA CYS A 73 16.34 11.94 10.29
C CYS A 73 15.78 12.87 11.40
N ILE A 74 14.66 12.50 12.03
CA ILE A 74 14.01 13.30 13.10
C ILE A 74 13.85 12.54 14.42
N ASN A 75 14.24 11.26 14.45
CA ASN A 75 14.22 10.38 15.61
C ASN A 75 12.86 10.37 16.35
N LEU A 76 11.76 10.31 15.59
CA LEU A 76 10.41 10.18 16.13
C LEU A 76 9.88 8.75 15.90
N GLU A 77 9.24 8.18 16.93
CA GLU A 77 8.62 6.85 16.88
C GLU A 77 7.44 6.86 15.91
N VAL A 78 7.41 5.91 14.98
CA VAL A 78 6.33 5.77 14.00
C VAL A 78 5.23 4.89 14.59
N VAL A 79 4.00 5.41 14.56
CA VAL A 79 2.78 4.67 14.94
C VAL A 79 2.18 4.01 13.71
N GLN A 80 2.10 4.74 12.60
CA GLN A 80 1.49 4.26 11.37
C GLN A 80 1.98 5.09 10.18
N ILE A 81 2.14 4.44 9.04
CA ILE A 81 2.42 5.09 7.76
C ILE A 81 1.25 4.84 6.84
N SER A 82 0.72 5.90 6.22
CA SER A 82 -0.23 5.78 5.13
C SER A 82 0.37 6.31 3.84
N VAL A 83 0.50 5.42 2.86
CA VAL A 83 0.92 5.82 1.50
C VAL A 83 -0.21 6.57 0.79
N ASN A 84 -1.44 6.08 0.92
CA ASN A 84 -2.61 6.64 0.25
C ASN A 84 -2.96 8.05 0.75
N TRP A 85 -2.87 8.27 2.06
CA TRP A 85 -3.13 9.58 2.67
C TRP A 85 -1.89 10.47 2.74
N ARG A 86 -0.73 9.93 2.37
CA ARG A 86 0.57 10.61 2.46
C ARG A 86 0.89 11.17 3.84
N THR A 87 0.56 10.39 4.87
CA THR A 87 0.78 10.77 6.27
C THR A 87 1.64 9.75 7.01
N VAL A 88 2.38 10.23 8.01
CA VAL A 88 3.04 9.43 9.03
C VAL A 88 2.57 9.90 10.39
N GLN A 89 1.99 9.00 11.15
CA GLN A 89 1.64 9.25 12.54
C GLN A 89 2.84 8.94 13.43
N VAL A 90 3.20 9.88 14.31
CA VAL A 90 4.35 9.76 15.21
C VAL A 90 3.99 10.05 16.66
N ILE A 91 4.72 9.41 17.58
CA ILE A 91 4.64 9.74 19.00
C ILE A 91 5.59 10.89 19.30
N THR A 92 5.04 11.94 19.90
CA THR A 92 5.82 13.00 20.55
C THR A 92 5.42 13.10 22.02
N TYR A 93 6.40 13.28 22.90
CA TYR A 93 6.17 13.24 24.35
C TYR A 93 5.62 14.56 24.94
N ASN A 94 5.19 15.53 24.12
CA ASN A 94 4.58 16.79 24.57
C ASN A 94 3.26 17.06 23.84
N PHE A 95 2.15 17.34 24.56
CA PHE A 95 1.31 18.55 24.41
C PHE A 95 0.09 18.57 25.37
N PRO A 96 -0.17 19.73 25.99
CA PRO A 96 -1.44 20.41 25.74
C PRO A 96 -1.23 21.91 25.44
N GLY A 97 -1.80 22.40 24.33
CA GLY A 97 -1.84 23.82 23.97
C GLY A 97 -0.47 24.48 23.83
N ARG A 98 0.30 24.13 22.78
CA ARG A 98 1.56 24.77 22.33
C ARG A 98 2.23 25.72 23.34
N ALA A 99 2.82 25.17 24.40
CA ALA A 99 3.61 25.92 25.38
C ALA A 99 4.66 25.05 26.09
N ASP A 100 5.21 24.04 25.41
CA ASP A 100 6.40 23.33 25.91
C ASP A 100 7.37 22.97 24.78
N GLY A 101 7.88 24.03 24.14
CA GLY A 101 9.30 24.25 23.88
C GLY A 101 10.18 23.18 23.22
N LYS A 102 9.65 22.12 22.63
CA LYS A 102 10.44 21.24 21.75
C LYS A 102 9.92 21.34 20.32
N ASP A 103 10.43 22.34 19.61
CA ASP A 103 10.23 22.48 18.18
C ASP A 103 10.94 21.30 17.50
N VAL A 104 10.18 20.31 17.02
CA VAL A 104 10.72 19.31 16.11
C VAL A 104 11.12 20.06 14.84
N TYR A 105 12.43 20.14 14.57
CA TYR A 105 12.93 20.80 13.38
C TYR A 105 12.74 19.89 12.17
N LEU A 106 11.72 20.19 11.35
CA LEU A 106 11.43 19.49 10.10
C LEU A 106 12.15 20.10 8.89
N GLY A 107 12.95 21.15 9.08
CA GLY A 107 13.62 21.84 7.99
C GLY A 107 14.58 20.92 7.24
N GLY A 108 14.47 20.88 5.91
CA GLY A 108 15.26 20.00 5.06
C GLY A 108 14.77 18.54 5.01
N THR A 109 13.71 18.20 5.77
CA THR A 109 13.06 16.89 5.70
C THR A 109 11.91 16.91 4.69
N PRO A 110 11.45 15.74 4.21
CA PRO A 110 10.26 15.67 3.36
C PRO A 110 8.95 15.84 4.13
N PHE A 111 8.99 16.15 5.43
CA PHE A 111 7.82 16.18 6.32
C PHE A 111 7.34 17.59 6.63
N ASN A 112 6.04 17.74 6.79
CA ASN A 112 5.39 18.91 7.36
C ASN A 112 4.32 18.48 8.37
N PHE A 113 3.98 19.35 9.32
CA PHE A 113 2.84 19.09 10.20
C PHE A 113 1.54 19.02 9.38
N SER A 114 0.77 17.95 9.60
CA SER A 114 -0.54 17.76 8.98
C SER A 114 -1.60 18.56 9.73
N ASP A 115 -2.60 19.05 9.02
CA ASP A 115 -3.77 19.71 9.65
C ASP A 115 -4.68 18.70 10.39
N THR A 116 -4.40 17.40 10.26
CA THR A 116 -5.17 16.32 10.88
C THR A 116 -4.78 16.16 12.36
N TYR A 117 -5.69 16.56 13.26
CA TYR A 117 -5.46 16.52 14.71
C TYR A 117 -6.12 15.30 15.37
N GLU A 118 -5.29 14.39 15.90
CA GLU A 118 -5.71 13.33 16.83
C GLU A 118 -5.02 13.50 18.19
N ARG A 119 -5.70 13.19 19.30
CA ARG A 119 -5.14 13.41 20.64
C ARG A 119 -3.97 12.45 20.90
N ASN A 120 -2.81 12.97 21.29
CA ASN A 120 -1.55 12.26 21.62
C ASN A 120 -0.79 11.62 20.44
N ILE A 121 -1.22 11.85 19.20
CA ILE A 121 -0.54 11.38 17.98
C ILE A 121 -0.40 12.58 17.05
N GLU A 122 0.83 12.88 16.64
CA GLU A 122 1.07 13.93 15.63
C GLU A 122 1.06 13.30 14.25
N SER A 123 0.32 13.89 13.31
CA SER A 123 0.33 13.47 11.92
C SER A 123 1.27 14.38 11.12
N LEU A 124 2.22 13.79 10.40
CA LEU A 124 3.12 14.49 9.49
C LEU A 124 2.74 14.14 8.06
N ASP A 125 2.47 15.15 7.24
CA ASP A 125 2.36 14.95 5.80
C ASP A 125 3.76 14.78 5.21
N TRP A 126 3.92 13.89 4.22
CA TRP A 126 5.19 13.71 3.52
C TRP A 126 5.07 14.02 2.03
N ALA A 127 6.18 14.53 1.48
CA ALA A 127 6.27 15.00 0.10
C ALA A 127 7.51 14.44 -0.61
N LEU A 128 7.37 14.21 -1.92
CA LEU A 128 8.50 13.90 -2.79
C LEU A 128 9.03 15.20 -3.41
N ASN A 129 10.34 15.29 -3.61
CA ASN A 129 10.91 16.39 -4.37
C ASN A 129 10.84 16.05 -5.86
N GLY A 130 10.22 16.88 -6.68
CA GLY A 130 10.27 16.71 -8.14
C GLY A 130 9.00 17.16 -8.86
N THR A 131 8.87 16.74 -10.12
CA THR A 131 7.64 16.91 -10.91
C THR A 131 7.46 15.72 -11.85
N CYS A 132 6.25 15.50 -12.34
CA CYS A 132 5.95 14.44 -13.30
C CYS A 132 6.65 14.59 -14.66
N ASN A 133 7.42 15.66 -14.88
CA ASN A 133 7.98 15.98 -16.20
C ASN A 133 9.37 15.40 -16.45
N ASN A 134 10.14 15.10 -15.39
CA ASN A 134 11.58 14.81 -15.54
C ASN A 134 12.07 13.51 -14.86
N GLU A 135 11.26 12.81 -14.06
CA GLU A 135 11.69 11.58 -13.37
C GLU A 135 10.54 10.56 -13.25
N SER A 136 10.83 9.26 -13.39
CA SER A 136 9.87 8.18 -13.12
C SER A 136 9.69 7.98 -11.61
N LEU A 137 9.05 8.94 -10.94
CA LEU A 137 8.77 8.92 -9.50
C LEU A 137 7.73 7.87 -9.12
N CYS A 138 6.85 7.56 -10.06
CA CYS A 138 5.84 6.52 -9.94
C CYS A 138 6.28 5.23 -10.63
N GLY A 139 5.79 4.11 -10.13
CA GLY A 139 6.01 2.80 -10.70
C GLY A 139 5.28 2.54 -12.02
N ALA A 140 5.51 1.35 -12.56
CA ALA A 140 4.72 0.85 -13.69
C ALA A 140 3.23 0.74 -13.32
N ASN A 141 2.35 0.98 -14.30
CA ASN A 141 0.90 1.03 -14.11
C ASN A 141 0.43 2.08 -13.09
N ALA A 142 1.22 3.13 -12.87
CA ALA A 142 0.83 4.30 -12.12
C ALA A 142 0.87 5.55 -13.00
N HIS A 143 -0.03 6.50 -12.72
CA HIS A 143 0.00 7.84 -13.30
C HIS A 143 0.45 8.85 -12.23
N CYS A 144 1.12 9.90 -12.70
CA CYS A 144 1.68 10.95 -11.87
C CYS A 144 0.85 12.22 -12.04
N VAL A 145 0.51 12.88 -10.92
CA VAL A 145 -0.19 14.16 -10.91
C VAL A 145 0.65 15.20 -10.17
N ASN A 146 0.93 16.33 -10.83
CA ASN A 146 1.55 17.47 -10.15
C ASN A 146 0.49 18.19 -9.32
N ASN A 147 0.66 18.26 -8.00
CA ASN A 147 -0.23 19.05 -7.16
C ASN A 147 0.33 20.47 -6.98
N ALA A 148 -0.37 21.46 -7.55
CA ALA A 148 0.07 22.86 -7.56
C ALA A 148 0.00 23.54 -6.18
N THR A 149 -0.69 22.95 -5.19
CA THR A 149 -0.88 23.55 -3.86
C THR A 149 0.11 23.06 -2.80
N THR A 150 0.79 21.93 -3.02
CA THR A 150 1.66 21.26 -2.02
C THR A 150 3.13 21.23 -2.43
N LEU A 151 3.72 22.40 -2.68
CA LEU A 151 5.18 22.58 -2.73
C LEU A 151 5.90 21.56 -3.64
N TRP A 152 5.47 21.41 -4.90
CA TRP A 152 6.22 20.60 -5.88
C TRP A 152 6.32 19.12 -5.48
N SER A 153 5.28 18.59 -4.81
CA SER A 153 5.17 17.17 -4.56
C SER A 153 4.27 16.50 -5.59
N PRO A 154 4.83 15.69 -6.50
CA PRO A 154 4.01 14.85 -7.36
C PRO A 154 3.35 13.76 -6.53
N GLU A 155 2.18 13.33 -6.98
CA GLU A 155 1.40 12.27 -6.37
C GLU A 155 1.19 11.15 -7.37
N CYS A 156 1.46 9.94 -6.92
CA CYS A 156 1.36 8.73 -7.73
C CYS A 156 0.08 7.98 -7.40
N PHE A 157 -0.61 7.55 -8.43
CA PHE A 157 -1.84 6.76 -8.30
C PHE A 157 -1.79 5.58 -9.27
N CYS A 158 -2.22 4.40 -8.85
CA CYS A 158 -2.39 3.31 -9.79
C CYS A 158 -3.43 3.69 -10.86
N VAL A 159 -3.21 3.25 -12.10
CA VAL A 159 -4.20 3.43 -13.17
C VAL A 159 -5.43 2.55 -12.91
N GLU A 160 -6.53 2.84 -13.60
CA GLU A 160 -7.78 2.10 -13.45
C GLU A 160 -7.58 0.59 -13.64
N GLY A 161 -8.11 -0.21 -12.71
CA GLY A 161 -7.97 -1.66 -12.70
C GLY A 161 -6.71 -2.20 -12.03
N TYR A 162 -5.84 -1.33 -11.50
CA TYR A 162 -4.67 -1.70 -10.71
C TYR A 162 -4.78 -1.20 -9.28
N GLU A 163 -4.22 -1.97 -8.34
CA GLU A 163 -4.18 -1.65 -6.92
C GLU A 163 -2.76 -1.91 -6.38
N GLY A 164 -2.42 -1.26 -5.26
CA GLY A 164 -1.14 -1.45 -4.57
C GLY A 164 -0.41 -0.14 -4.34
N ASN A 165 0.92 -0.21 -4.19
CA ASN A 165 1.74 0.95 -3.88
C ASN A 165 2.27 1.60 -5.17
N PRO A 166 1.76 2.77 -5.57
CA PRO A 166 2.12 3.39 -6.86
C PRO A 166 3.53 3.97 -6.90
N TYR A 167 4.23 4.04 -5.76
CA TYR A 167 5.61 4.51 -5.68
C TYR A 167 6.63 3.39 -5.90
N LEU A 168 6.22 2.12 -5.84
CA LEU A 168 7.10 0.99 -6.14
C LEU A 168 7.20 0.73 -7.64
N PRO A 169 8.38 0.40 -8.20
CA PRO A 169 8.56 0.14 -9.64
C PRO A 169 7.58 -0.87 -10.25
N SER A 170 7.14 -1.86 -9.48
CA SER A 170 6.12 -2.85 -9.87
C SER A 170 5.03 -2.98 -8.80
N GLY A 171 4.66 -1.85 -8.19
CA GLY A 171 3.76 -1.84 -7.04
C GLY A 171 2.28 -1.91 -7.37
N CYS A 172 1.89 -1.35 -8.52
CA CYS A 172 0.52 -1.44 -9.03
C CYS A 172 0.35 -2.77 -9.77
N ILE A 173 -0.42 -3.67 -9.16
CA ILE A 173 -0.75 -4.99 -9.71
C ILE A 173 -2.23 -5.05 -10.08
N LEU A 174 -2.59 -5.97 -10.97
CA LEU A 174 -3.96 -6.08 -11.47
C LEU A 174 -4.92 -6.35 -10.30
N GLY A 175 -5.90 -5.46 -10.10
CA GLY A 175 -6.89 -5.55 -9.04
C GLY A 175 -7.73 -6.82 -9.20
N ILE A 176 -7.91 -7.54 -8.09
CA ILE A 176 -8.56 -8.87 -8.06
C ILE A 176 -10.02 -8.81 -8.55
N LEU A 177 -10.68 -7.65 -8.43
CA LEU A 177 -12.05 -7.42 -8.92
C LEU A 177 -12.18 -7.59 -10.44
N PHE A 178 -11.17 -7.20 -11.23
CA PHE A 178 -11.20 -7.37 -12.69
C PHE A 178 -10.78 -8.80 -13.12
N ALA A 179 -9.85 -9.41 -12.38
CA ALA A 179 -9.43 -10.79 -12.61
C ALA A 179 -10.56 -11.80 -12.32
N GLY A 180 -11.35 -11.57 -11.27
CA GLY A 180 -12.50 -12.40 -10.91
C GLY A 180 -13.63 -12.37 -11.95
N ILE A 181 -13.87 -11.23 -12.61
CA ILE A 181 -14.86 -11.12 -13.70
C ILE A 181 -14.39 -11.86 -14.95
N LEU A 182 -13.11 -11.75 -15.32
CA LEU A 182 -12.53 -12.48 -16.47
C LEU A 182 -12.52 -13.99 -16.24
N LEU A 183 -12.08 -14.44 -15.06
CA LEU A 183 -12.09 -15.86 -14.69
C LEU A 183 -13.53 -16.39 -14.58
N GLY A 184 -14.44 -15.62 -14.02
CA GLY A 184 -15.87 -15.94 -13.95
C GLY A 184 -16.54 -16.02 -15.33
N ALA A 185 -16.20 -15.13 -16.26
CA ALA A 185 -16.74 -15.16 -17.63
C ALA A 185 -16.25 -16.40 -18.39
N THR A 186 -14.96 -16.75 -18.27
CA THR A 186 -14.41 -17.94 -18.93
C THR A 186 -14.98 -19.25 -18.39
N SER A 187 -15.20 -19.35 -17.08
CA SER A 187 -15.81 -20.53 -16.46
C SER A 187 -17.30 -20.68 -16.79
N VAL A 188 -18.05 -19.57 -16.87
CA VAL A 188 -19.46 -19.56 -17.30
C VAL A 188 -19.58 -19.96 -18.78
N LEU A 189 -18.73 -19.42 -19.66
CA LEU A 189 -18.71 -19.79 -21.08
C LEU A 189 -18.35 -21.26 -21.30
N ALA A 190 -17.38 -21.80 -20.54
CA ALA A 190 -17.04 -23.22 -20.58
C ALA A 190 -18.19 -24.11 -20.11
N ALA A 191 -18.89 -23.72 -19.04
CA ALA A 191 -20.07 -24.45 -18.54
C ALA A 191 -21.22 -24.45 -19.56
N MET A 192 -21.49 -23.31 -20.21
CA MET A 192 -22.50 -23.22 -21.27
C MET A 192 -22.15 -24.09 -22.49
N GLY A 193 -20.87 -24.18 -22.85
CA GLY A 193 -20.39 -25.05 -23.93
C GLY A 193 -20.56 -26.53 -23.61
N ILE A 194 -20.24 -26.96 -22.39
CA ILE A 194 -20.40 -28.35 -21.94
C ILE A 194 -21.89 -28.76 -21.89
N ILE A 195 -22.77 -27.89 -21.39
CA ILE A 195 -24.22 -28.14 -21.37
C ILE A 195 -24.77 -28.29 -22.79
N SER A 196 -24.29 -27.47 -23.74
CA SER A 196 -24.70 -27.56 -25.15
C SER A 196 -24.26 -28.87 -25.81
N LEU A 197 -23.06 -29.38 -25.48
CA LEU A 197 -22.54 -30.65 -26.00
C LEU A 197 -23.29 -31.87 -25.44
N LEU A 198 -23.68 -31.81 -24.17
CA LEU A 198 -24.46 -32.87 -23.50
C LEU A 198 -25.89 -32.96 -24.05
N ASN A 199 -26.51 -31.83 -24.39
CA ASN A 199 -27.84 -31.79 -25.02
C ASN A 199 -27.83 -32.20 -26.51
N LEU A 200 -26.66 -32.30 -27.15
CA LEU A 200 -26.51 -32.80 -28.52
C LEU A 200 -26.38 -34.33 -28.62
N HIS A 201 -26.12 -35.02 -27.49
CA HIS A 201 -25.90 -36.47 -27.43
C HIS A 201 -27.02 -37.22 -26.68
N ALA A 202 -28.17 -36.57 -26.48
CA ALA A 202 -29.42 -37.16 -25.97
C ALA A 202 -30.50 -37.13 -27.06
#